data_AF-A0A9X8N7Y0-F1
#
_entry.id   AF-A0A9X8N7Y0-F1
#
_cell.length_a   1.000
_cell.length_b   1.000
_cell.length_c   1.000
_cell.angle_alpha   90.00
_cell.angle_beta   90.00
_cell.angle_gamma   90.00
#
_symmetry.space_group_name_H-M   'P 1'
#
loop_
_entity.id
_entity.type
_entity.pdbx_description
1 polymer ?
#
loop_
_entity_poly.entity_id
_entity_poly.type
_entity_poly.pdbx_seq_one_letter_code
_entity_poly.pdbx_strand_id
1 'polypeptide(L)'
;MRFYGVDIHGLFRGELPPRFCLALIEHLPLESAFKSRALCDGGVKDAGWDRNTFLLAEMLDALQMIHTSFVRSKVKNPRAVQQPDPYRRPGSTQESEKKYNPFSSALDEDLPEPSEDRELYGETGQRTFAIPTEILARSSSTEEKGAPFKVS
;
A
#
# COMPACT_ATOMS: atom_id res chain seq x y z
N MET A 1 -2.79 1.98 36.97
CA MET A 1 -2.38 3.03 37.93
C MET A 1 -2.32 4.45 37.36
N ARG A 2 -2.06 4.69 36.07
CA ARG A 2 -1.88 6.06 35.53
C ARG A 2 -3.10 7.00 35.66
N PHE A 3 -4.34 6.51 35.57
CA PHE A 3 -5.53 7.36 35.53
C PHE A 3 -6.25 7.53 36.88
N TYR A 4 -6.33 6.47 37.68
CA TYR A 4 -7.10 6.52 38.94
C TYR A 4 -6.26 6.35 40.20
N GLY A 5 -4.95 6.03 40.09
CA GLY A 5 -4.08 5.86 41.26
C GLY A 5 -4.51 4.76 42.25
N VAL A 6 -5.49 3.92 41.89
CA VAL A 6 -6.02 2.85 42.73
C VAL A 6 -5.12 1.61 42.62
N ASP A 7 -4.79 1.03 43.77
CA ASP A 7 -4.19 -0.29 43.85
C ASP A 7 -5.27 -1.37 43.71
N ILE A 8 -5.23 -2.08 42.58
CA ILE A 8 -6.14 -3.20 42.29
C ILE A 8 -5.93 -4.38 43.24
N HIS A 9 -4.80 -4.46 43.93
CA HIS A 9 -4.54 -5.52 44.89
C HIS A 9 -5.48 -5.45 46.10
N GLY A 10 -5.99 -4.25 46.44
CA GLY A 10 -7.01 -4.05 47.47
C GLY A 10 -8.32 -4.80 47.19
N LEU A 11 -8.63 -5.13 45.92
CA LEU A 11 -9.76 -5.98 45.56
C LEU A 11 -9.61 -7.40 46.11
N PHE A 12 -8.41 -7.98 46.01
CA PHE A 12 -8.14 -9.34 46.48
C PHE A 12 -8.04 -9.41 48.01
N ARG A 13 -7.69 -8.30 48.66
CA ARG A 13 -7.72 -8.16 50.13
C ARG A 13 -9.11 -7.86 50.68
N GLY A 14 -10.08 -7.53 49.83
CA GLY A 14 -11.44 -7.14 50.22
C GLY A 14 -11.58 -5.68 50.68
N GLU A 15 -10.53 -4.87 50.54
CA GLU A 15 -10.54 -3.43 50.87
C GLU A 15 -11.33 -2.62 49.83
N LEU A 16 -11.38 -3.09 48.58
CA LEU A 16 -12.12 -2.46 47.49
C LEU A 16 -13.35 -3.29 47.09
N PRO A 17 -14.56 -2.70 47.05
CA PRO A 17 -15.74 -3.41 46.58
C PRO A 17 -15.65 -3.68 45.07
N PRO A 18 -15.96 -4.91 44.60
CA PRO A 18 -15.88 -5.26 43.17
C PRO A 18 -16.70 -4.37 42.24
N ARG A 19 -17.85 -3.87 42.72
CA ARG A 19 -18.72 -2.95 41.98
C ARG A 19 -18.03 -1.62 41.68
N PHE A 20 -17.18 -1.15 42.59
CA PHE A 20 -16.42 0.08 42.39
C PHE A 20 -15.33 -0.10 41.34
N CYS A 21 -14.63 -1.25 41.36
CA CYS A 21 -13.66 -1.59 40.31
C CYS A 21 -14.33 -1.64 38.92
N LEU A 22 -15.54 -2.21 38.82
CA LEU A 22 -16.28 -2.23 37.56
C LEU A 22 -16.65 -0.83 37.08
N ALA A 23 -17.16 0.03 37.98
CA ALA A 23 -17.45 1.42 37.64
C ALA A 23 -16.20 2.17 37.12
N LEU A 24 -15.02 1.91 37.71
CA LEU A 24 -13.76 2.49 37.23
C LEU A 24 -13.37 1.98 35.82
N ILE A 25 -13.64 0.71 35.51
CA ILE A 25 -13.37 0.15 34.17
C ILE A 25 -14.35 0.73 33.14
N GLU A 26 -15.62 0.88 33.51
CA GLU A 26 -16.66 1.43 32.64
C GLU A 26 -16.39 2.88 32.25
N HIS A 27 -15.99 3.69 33.23
CA HIS A 27 -15.72 5.12 33.06
C HIS A 27 -14.27 5.45 32.67
N LEU A 28 -13.46 4.43 32.38
CA LEU A 28 -12.07 4.62 31.99
C LEU A 28 -11.98 5.43 30.68
N PRO A 29 -11.05 6.41 30.57
CA PRO A 29 -10.88 7.19 29.36
C PRO A 29 -10.65 6.33 28.11
N LEU A 30 -11.09 6.84 26.94
CA LEU A 30 -10.88 6.18 25.65
C LEU A 30 -9.41 5.91 25.36
N GLU A 31 -8.53 6.82 25.77
CA GLU A 31 -7.06 6.71 25.66
C GLU A 31 -6.44 5.60 26.53
N SER A 32 -7.23 4.94 27.37
CA SER A 32 -6.70 3.90 28.24
C SER A 32 -6.29 2.65 27.46
N ALA A 33 -5.27 1.94 27.96
CA ALA A 33 -4.81 0.68 27.39
C ALA A 33 -5.92 -0.37 27.25
N PHE A 34 -6.92 -0.33 28.15
CA PHE A 34 -8.06 -1.26 28.11
C PHE A 34 -9.03 -0.94 26.95
N LYS A 35 -9.39 0.34 26.77
CA LYS A 35 -10.28 0.77 25.68
C LYS A 35 -9.59 0.76 24.32
N SER A 36 -8.32 1.20 24.23
CA SER A 36 -7.51 1.11 23.00
C SER A 36 -7.31 -0.32 22.52
N ARG A 37 -7.13 -1.28 23.45
CA ARG A 37 -7.09 -2.71 23.10
C ARG A 37 -8.39 -3.24 22.50
N ALA A 38 -9.55 -2.68 22.86
CA ALA A 38 -10.81 -3.08 22.24
C ALA A 38 -10.94 -2.57 20.79
N LEU A 39 -10.17 -1.54 20.41
CA LEU A 39 -10.13 -0.99 19.05
C LEU A 39 -9.12 -1.72 18.15
N CYS A 40 -8.11 -2.40 18.73
CA CYS A 40 -7.03 -3.04 17.99
C CYS A 40 -7.00 -4.56 18.24
N ASP A 41 -7.05 -5.37 17.17
CA ASP A 41 -7.05 -6.83 17.27
C ASP A 41 -5.68 -7.43 17.70
N GLY A 42 -4.57 -6.69 17.65
CA GLY A 42 -3.21 -7.21 17.89
C GLY A 42 -2.76 -7.28 19.36
N GLY A 43 -3.70 -7.17 20.31
CA GLY A 43 -3.45 -7.45 21.72
C GLY A 43 -2.55 -6.42 22.41
N VAL A 44 -1.64 -6.85 23.29
CA VAL A 44 -0.86 -5.95 24.16
C VAL A 44 0.12 -5.05 23.38
N LYS A 45 0.53 -5.48 22.18
CA LYS A 45 1.47 -4.71 21.33
C LYS A 45 0.83 -3.44 20.75
N ASP A 46 -0.49 -3.42 20.64
CA ASP A 46 -1.26 -2.28 20.11
C ASP A 46 -1.83 -1.40 21.23
N ALA A 47 -1.47 -1.68 22.48
CA ALA A 47 -1.91 -0.89 23.62
C ALA A 47 -1.35 0.54 23.52
N GLY A 48 -2.23 1.54 23.54
CA GLY A 48 -1.87 2.96 23.39
C GLY A 48 -2.29 3.58 22.06
N TRP A 49 -2.79 2.79 21.11
CA TRP A 49 -3.46 3.30 19.93
C TRP A 49 -4.87 3.79 20.25
N ASP A 50 -4.97 5.10 20.44
CA ASP A 50 -6.25 5.80 20.56
C ASP A 50 -6.68 6.42 19.22
N ARG A 51 -7.95 6.83 19.12
CA ARG A 51 -8.49 7.57 17.96
C ARG A 51 -7.60 8.75 17.57
N ASN A 52 -7.10 9.52 18.53
CA ASN A 52 -6.23 10.66 18.24
C ASN A 52 -4.92 10.22 17.58
N THR A 53 -4.32 9.11 18.02
CA THR A 53 -3.10 8.57 17.43
C THR A 53 -3.32 8.04 16.01
N PHE A 54 -4.48 7.44 15.73
CA PHE A 54 -4.86 7.05 14.36
C PHE A 54 -5.01 8.26 13.44
N LEU A 55 -5.67 9.33 13.91
CA LEU A 55 -5.82 10.56 13.14
C LEU A 55 -4.48 11.23 12.85
N LEU A 56 -3.58 11.27 13.83
CA LEU A 56 -2.25 11.85 13.64
C LEU A 56 -1.40 11.03 12.66
N ALA A 57 -1.47 9.71 12.71
CA ALA A 57 -0.81 8.85 11.73
C ALA A 57 -1.33 9.11 10.31
N GLU A 58 -2.66 9.21 10.13
CA GLU A 58 -3.27 9.50 8.84
C GLU A 58 -2.90 10.90 8.31
N MET A 59 -2.89 11.90 9.17
CA MET A 59 -2.44 13.26 8.81
C MET A 59 -0.98 13.27 8.37
N LEU A 60 -0.11 12.51 9.05
CA LEU A 60 1.30 12.41 8.71
C LEU A 60 1.49 11.77 7.33
N ASP A 61 0.77 10.68 7.04
CA ASP A 61 0.79 10.01 5.74
C ASP A 61 0.32 10.95 4.62
N ALA A 62 -0.77 11.70 4.86
CA ALA A 62 -1.28 12.69 3.92
C ALA A 62 -0.28 13.82 3.66
N LEU A 63 0.38 14.32 4.71
CA LEU A 63 1.40 15.36 4.60
C LEU A 63 2.61 14.87 3.79
N GLN A 64 3.06 13.65 4.04
CA GLN A 64 4.14 13.02 3.29
C GLN A 64 3.77 12.86 1.81
N MET A 65 2.53 12.45 1.52
CA MET A 65 2.03 12.36 0.15
C MET A 65 2.02 13.72 -0.56
N ILE A 66 1.53 14.78 0.11
CA ILE A 66 1.51 16.12 -0.45
C ILE A 66 2.95 16.61 -0.69
N HIS A 67 3.83 16.46 0.29
CA HIS A 67 5.22 16.90 0.17
C HIS A 67 5.96 16.19 -0.97
N THR A 68 5.82 14.86 -1.08
CA THR A 68 6.44 14.11 -2.17
C THR A 68 5.87 14.47 -3.54
N SER A 69 4.57 14.74 -3.64
CA SER A 69 3.95 15.25 -4.87
C SER A 69 4.53 16.60 -5.28
N PHE A 70 4.75 17.51 -4.32
CA PHE A 70 5.35 18.81 -4.57
C PHE A 70 6.80 18.67 -5.04
N VAL A 71 7.62 17.85 -4.36
CA VAL A 71 9.00 17.60 -4.77
C VAL A 71 9.05 17.00 -6.17
N ARG A 72 8.20 16.01 -6.49
CA ARG A 72 8.13 15.42 -7.84
C ARG A 72 7.87 16.45 -8.93
N SER A 73 7.09 17.50 -8.66
CA SER A 73 6.83 18.57 -9.62
C SER A 73 8.04 19.47 -9.93
N LYS A 74 9.05 19.48 -9.05
CA LYS A 74 10.21 20.38 -9.15
C LYS A 74 11.48 19.70 -9.67
N VAL A 75 11.53 18.37 -9.66
CA VAL A 75 12.70 17.59 -10.06
C VAL A 75 12.60 17.22 -11.54
N LYS A 76 13.74 17.23 -12.26
CA LYS A 76 13.80 16.86 -13.68
C LYS A 76 13.33 15.43 -13.96
N ASN A 77 13.65 14.50 -13.05
CA ASN A 77 13.19 13.11 -13.14
C ASN A 77 12.22 12.80 -11.98
N PRO A 78 10.90 12.91 -12.20
CA PRO A 78 9.90 12.68 -11.15
C PRO A 78 9.84 11.22 -10.68
N ARG A 79 10.28 10.26 -11.52
CA ARG A 79 10.25 8.82 -11.18
C ARG A 79 11.32 8.41 -10.17
N ALA A 80 12.38 9.23 -10.01
CA ALA A 80 13.44 8.97 -9.04
C ALA A 80 13.01 9.25 -7.59
N VAL A 81 11.94 10.04 -7.40
CA VAL A 81 11.45 10.38 -6.05
C VAL A 81 10.52 9.27 -5.56
N GLN A 82 11.00 8.46 -4.63
CA GLN A 82 10.22 7.41 -4.00
C GLN A 82 9.21 8.00 -3.00
N GLN A 83 8.03 7.38 -2.91
CA GLN A 83 7.06 7.74 -1.90
C GLN A 83 7.47 7.06 -0.58
N PRO A 84 7.46 7.77 0.55
CA PRO A 84 7.76 7.16 1.84
C PRO A 84 6.70 6.12 2.18
N ASP A 85 7.13 5.10 2.90
CA ASP A 85 6.21 4.09 3.44
C ASP A 85 5.26 4.73 4.46
N PRO A 86 3.97 4.33 4.46
CA PRO A 86 3.01 4.84 5.41
C PRO A 86 3.40 4.46 6.85
N TYR A 87 2.95 5.27 7.80
CA TYR A 87 3.20 5.00 9.21
C TYR A 87 2.58 3.65 9.62
N ARG A 88 3.34 2.85 10.38
CA ARG A 88 2.88 1.52 10.82
C ARG A 88 1.71 1.66 11.78
N ARG A 89 0.55 1.10 11.41
CA ARG A 89 -0.67 1.09 12.24
C ARG A 89 -1.04 -0.34 12.68
N PRO A 90 -1.64 -0.53 13.86
CA PRO A 90 -2.26 -1.77 14.27
C PRO A 90 -3.24 -2.27 13.22
N GLY A 91 -3.18 -3.56 12.91
CA GLY A 91 -4.03 -4.16 11.89
C GLY A 91 -3.70 -3.79 10.44
N SER A 92 -2.79 -2.83 10.19
CA SER A 92 -2.26 -2.60 8.83
C SER A 92 -1.15 -3.61 8.54
N THR A 93 -1.53 -4.87 8.31
CA THR A 93 -0.64 -5.88 7.73
C THR A 93 -0.34 -5.47 6.30
N GLN A 94 0.73 -4.69 6.10
CA GLN A 94 1.27 -4.35 4.79
C GLN A 94 2.52 -5.20 4.56
N GLU A 95 2.34 -6.52 4.47
CA GLU A 95 3.15 -7.28 3.52
C GLU A 95 2.31 -7.31 2.25
N SER A 96 2.65 -6.44 1.30
CA SER A 96 2.17 -6.63 -0.06
C SER A 96 2.85 -7.88 -0.60
N GLU A 97 2.30 -9.04 -0.28
CA GLU A 97 2.59 -10.25 -1.03
C GLU A 97 2.31 -9.91 -2.49
N LYS A 98 3.37 -9.81 -3.30
CA LYS A 98 3.25 -9.63 -4.74
C LYS A 98 2.36 -10.77 -5.23
N LYS A 99 1.10 -10.46 -5.53
CA LYS A 99 0.18 -11.46 -6.10
C LYS A 99 0.85 -12.00 -7.35
N TYR A 100 1.22 -13.28 -7.28
CA TYR A 100 1.81 -14.00 -8.39
C TYR A 100 0.81 -13.96 -9.55
N ASN A 101 1.14 -13.21 -10.61
CA ASN A 101 0.35 -13.19 -11.82
C ASN A 101 1.01 -14.13 -12.83
N PRO A 102 0.36 -15.24 -13.22
CA PRO A 102 0.95 -16.23 -14.14
C PRO A 102 1.27 -15.63 -15.51
N PHE A 103 0.61 -14.52 -15.89
CA PHE A 103 0.91 -13.81 -17.14
C PHE A 103 2.17 -12.96 -17.07
N SER A 104 2.59 -12.50 -15.88
CA SER A 104 3.84 -11.75 -15.76
C SER A 104 5.07 -12.62 -15.99
N SER A 105 5.03 -13.89 -15.57
CA SER A 105 6.13 -14.84 -15.82
C SER A 105 6.24 -15.23 -17.29
N ALA A 106 5.11 -15.45 -17.98
CA ALA A 106 5.11 -15.78 -19.40
C ALA A 106 5.64 -14.63 -20.28
N LEU A 107 5.40 -13.38 -19.88
CA LEU A 107 5.90 -12.20 -20.59
C LEU A 107 7.41 -11.96 -20.39
N ASP A 108 7.98 -12.40 -19.27
CA ASP A 108 9.42 -12.31 -19.03
C ASP A 108 10.20 -13.40 -19.81
N GLU A 109 9.55 -14.52 -20.14
CA GLU A 109 10.16 -15.66 -20.83
C GLU A 109 10.30 -15.45 -22.35
N ASP A 110 9.42 -14.65 -22.96
CA ASP A 110 9.40 -14.33 -24.40
C ASP A 110 10.29 -13.12 -24.79
N LEU A 111 10.98 -12.50 -23.83
CA LEU A 111 11.89 -11.39 -24.13
C LEU A 111 13.22 -11.95 -24.68
N PRO A 112 13.60 -11.64 -25.93
CA PRO A 112 14.94 -11.96 -26.39
C PRO A 112 15.96 -11.28 -25.48
N GLU A 113 17.01 -12.02 -25.09
CA GLU A 113 18.20 -11.47 -24.42
C GLU A 113 18.59 -10.17 -25.13
N PRO A 114 18.87 -9.08 -24.40
CA PRO A 114 19.17 -7.79 -25.01
C PRO A 114 20.39 -7.96 -25.91
N SER A 115 20.15 -8.07 -27.21
CA SER A 115 21.19 -8.12 -28.22
C SER A 115 22.05 -6.85 -28.10
N GLU A 116 23.36 -7.02 -28.22
CA GLU A 116 24.39 -5.98 -28.08
C GLU A 116 24.16 -4.76 -29.00
N ASP A 117 23.28 -4.87 -29.99
CA ASP A 117 22.91 -3.82 -30.94
C ASP A 117 22.07 -2.65 -30.35
N ARG A 118 21.85 -2.64 -29.03
CA ARG A 118 21.11 -1.58 -28.33
C ARG A 118 21.78 -0.20 -28.43
N GLU A 119 23.02 -0.13 -28.90
CA GLU A 119 23.75 1.13 -29.13
C GLU A 119 23.43 1.80 -30.48
N LEU A 120 22.76 1.12 -31.42
CA LEU A 120 22.56 1.62 -32.79
C LEU A 120 21.25 2.41 -33.02
N TYR A 121 20.29 2.36 -32.08
CA TYR A 121 19.02 3.09 -32.21
C TYR A 121 18.74 3.94 -30.96
N GLY A 122 18.65 5.25 -31.17
CA GLY A 122 18.63 6.28 -30.13
C GLY A 122 17.51 6.21 -29.09
N GLU A 123 17.74 6.93 -27.99
CA GLU A 123 17.04 6.99 -26.70
C GLU A 123 15.52 7.28 -26.68
N THR A 124 14.82 7.29 -27.82
CA THR A 124 13.37 7.44 -27.82
C THR A 124 12.72 6.12 -27.42
N GLY A 125 12.40 5.98 -26.14
CA GLY A 125 11.75 4.82 -25.53
C GLY A 125 10.32 4.52 -26.00
N GLN A 126 10.11 4.41 -27.31
CA GLN A 126 9.03 3.61 -27.83
C GLN A 126 9.58 2.20 -28.05
N ARG A 127 9.19 1.28 -27.17
CA ARG A 127 9.38 -0.16 -27.37
C ARG A 127 8.54 -0.57 -28.57
N THR A 128 9.03 -0.32 -29.76
CA THR A 128 8.42 -0.82 -30.97
C THR A 128 8.71 -2.31 -31.01
N PHE A 129 7.66 -3.10 -30.85
CA PHE A 129 7.72 -4.54 -31.09
C PHE A 129 8.33 -4.76 -32.48
N ALA A 130 9.37 -5.61 -32.55
CA ALA A 130 9.89 -6.05 -33.83
C ALA A 130 8.76 -6.82 -34.52
N ILE A 131 8.20 -6.25 -35.58
CA ILE A 131 7.15 -6.91 -36.36
C ILE A 131 7.79 -8.14 -37.02
N PRO A 132 7.27 -9.35 -36.79
CA PRO A 132 7.76 -10.56 -37.44
C PRO A 132 7.78 -10.38 -38.95
N THR A 133 8.85 -10.85 -39.59
CA THR A 133 9.07 -10.71 -41.05
C THR A 133 7.92 -11.30 -41.87
N GLU A 134 7.24 -12.32 -41.35
CA GLU A 134 6.04 -12.92 -41.96
C GLU A 134 4.86 -11.94 -42.04
N ILE A 135 4.64 -11.13 -40.99
CA ILE A 135 3.57 -10.13 -40.95
C ILE A 135 3.90 -8.98 -41.92
N LEU A 136 5.17 -8.60 -41.98
CA LEU A 136 5.65 -7.56 -42.88
C LEU A 136 5.51 -7.99 -44.36
N ALA A 137 5.81 -9.25 -44.66
CA ALA A 137 5.61 -9.86 -45.98
C ALA A 137 4.11 -9.99 -46.36
N ARG A 138 3.25 -10.33 -45.39
CA ARG A 138 1.78 -10.35 -45.61
C ARG A 138 1.22 -8.94 -45.86
N SER A 139 1.76 -7.94 -45.17
CA SER A 139 1.31 -6.55 -45.32
C SER A 139 1.70 -5.94 -46.67
N SER A 140 2.81 -6.37 -47.28
CA SER A 140 3.24 -5.92 -48.60
C SER A 140 2.51 -6.62 -49.75
N SER A 141 1.83 -7.75 -49.50
CA SER A 141 1.21 -8.58 -50.53
C SER A 141 -0.32 -8.42 -50.67
N THR A 142 -0.91 -7.30 -50.23
CA THR A 142 -2.37 -7.12 -50.32
C THR A 142 -2.76 -6.03 -51.32
N GLU A 143 -2.66 -6.36 -52.62
CA GLU A 143 -3.33 -5.67 -53.72
C GLU A 143 -4.71 -6.32 -54.00
N GLU A 144 -5.56 -6.48 -52.99
CA GLU A 144 -7.00 -6.67 -53.23
C GLU A 144 -7.80 -5.84 -52.24
N LYS A 145 -8.39 -4.76 -52.76
CA LYS A 145 -9.44 -3.98 -52.10
C LYS A 145 -10.54 -4.95 -51.66
N GLY A 146 -10.59 -5.27 -50.36
CA GLY A 146 -11.72 -5.97 -49.77
C GLY A 146 -13.01 -5.24 -50.11
N ALA A 147 -13.91 -5.90 -50.82
CA ALA A 147 -15.22 -5.35 -51.15
C ALA A 147 -15.97 -5.04 -49.85
N PRO A 148 -16.68 -3.90 -49.74
CA PRO A 148 -17.41 -3.57 -48.53
C PRO A 148 -18.52 -4.61 -48.30
N PHE A 149 -18.50 -5.24 -47.12
CA PHE A 149 -19.58 -6.13 -46.70
C PHE A 149 -20.82 -5.28 -46.41
N LYS A 150 -21.96 -5.66 -46.99
CA LYS A 150 -23.25 -5.05 -46.69
C LYS A 150 -23.87 -5.76 -45.49
N VAL A 151 -24.14 -5.00 -44.44
CA VAL A 151 -24.98 -5.45 -43.33
C VAL A 151 -26.44 -5.34 -43.81
N SER A 152 -27.14 -6.47 -43.86
CA SER A 152 -28.60 -6.52 -44.00
C SER A 152 -29.23 -6.70 -42.63
#